data_AF-A0A946W2I1-F1
#
_entry.id   AF-A0A946W2I1-F1
#
_cell.length_a   1.000
_cell.length_b   1.000
_cell.length_c   1.000
_cell.angle_alpha   90.00
_cell.angle_beta   90.00
_cell.angle_gamma   90.00
#
_symmetry.space_group_name_H-M   'P 1'
#
loop_
_entity.id
_entity.type
_entity.pdbx_description
1 polymer ?
#
loop_
_entity_poly.entity_id
_entity_poly.type
_entity_poly.pdbx_seq_one_letter_code
_entity_poly.pdbx_strand_id
1 'polypeptide(L)'
;MRRLYNEDAPKKATNLSVNSDLLAKTKALKINLSATLEQALEQQLTQAAASKWAEENRAAVRAYNSFVDKHGCFGDEYREF
;
A
#
# COMPACT_ATOMS: atom_id res chain seq x y z
N MET A 1 -3.25 -11.77 -4.48
CA MET A 1 -3.39 -10.36 -4.09
C MET A 1 -3.39 -9.52 -5.36
N ARG A 2 -4.36 -8.62 -5.55
CA ARG A 2 -4.43 -7.77 -6.76
C ARG A 2 -3.30 -6.74 -6.67
N ARG A 3 -2.31 -6.82 -7.56
CA ARG A 3 -1.28 -5.79 -7.69
C ARG A 3 -1.94 -4.48 -8.12
N LEU A 4 -1.46 -3.35 -7.57
CA LEU A 4 -2.01 -2.02 -7.85
C LEU A 4 -1.53 -1.44 -9.19
N TYR A 5 -0.63 -2.15 -9.87
CA TYR A 5 -0.05 -1.77 -11.15
C TYR A 5 0.18 -3.02 -12.01
N ASN A 6 0.47 -2.82 -13.30
CA ASN A 6 0.77 -3.89 -14.25
C ASN A 6 2.25 -4.31 -14.12
N GLU A 7 2.50 -5.56 -13.74
CA GLU A 7 3.86 -6.13 -13.62
C GLU A 7 4.53 -6.38 -14.98
N ASP A 8 3.74 -6.61 -16.04
CA ASP A 8 4.24 -6.85 -17.41
C ASP A 8 4.53 -5.56 -18.18
N ALA A 9 4.29 -4.40 -17.56
CA ALA A 9 4.57 -3.12 -18.19
C ALA A 9 6.08 -2.96 -18.43
N PRO A 10 6.51 -2.52 -19.64
CA PRO A 10 7.92 -2.36 -19.94
C PRO A 10 8.56 -1.30 -19.03
N LYS A 11 9.77 -1.56 -18.54
CA LYS A 11 10.53 -0.60 -17.74
C LYS A 11 10.78 0.66 -18.56
N LYS A 12 10.34 1.81 -18.04
CA LYS A 12 10.55 3.10 -18.67
C LYS A 12 11.66 3.86 -17.97
N ALA A 13 12.66 4.29 -18.73
CA ALA A 13 13.68 5.21 -18.22
C ALA A 13 13.01 6.51 -17.76
N THR A 14 13.23 6.88 -16.51
CA THR A 14 12.63 8.07 -15.90
C THR A 14 13.75 8.96 -15.38
N ASN A 15 13.78 10.22 -15.80
CA ASN A 15 14.73 11.20 -15.28
C ASN A 15 14.27 11.64 -13.89
N LEU A 16 15.10 11.41 -12.88
CA LEU A 16 14.81 11.79 -11.50
C LEU A 16 16.06 12.32 -10.82
N SER A 17 15.88 13.30 -9.94
CA SER A 17 16.97 13.89 -9.17
C SER A 17 17.10 13.18 -7.83
N VAL A 18 18.30 12.63 -7.55
CA VAL A 18 18.65 12.03 -6.25
C VAL A 18 19.87 12.73 -5.69
N ASN A 19 20.01 12.72 -4.37
CA ASN A 19 21.24 13.12 -3.70
C ASN A 19 22.45 12.36 -4.29
N SER A 20 23.48 13.10 -4.67
CA SER A 20 24.67 12.57 -5.36
C SER A 20 25.52 11.66 -4.47
N ASP A 21 25.65 11.98 -3.18
CA ASP A 21 26.38 11.16 -2.21
C ASP A 21 25.65 9.83 -1.93
N LEU A 22 24.33 9.89 -1.81
CA LEU A 22 23.49 8.69 -1.68
C LEU A 22 23.66 7.77 -2.90
N LEU A 23 23.66 8.33 -4.13
CA LEU A 23 23.88 7.57 -5.35
C LEU A 23 25.27 6.92 -5.37
N ALA A 24 26.30 7.67 -4.97
CA ALA A 24 27.68 7.19 -4.93
C ALA A 24 27.83 6.02 -3.94
N LYS A 25 27.30 6.16 -2.71
CA LYS A 25 27.32 5.10 -1.70
C LYS A 25 26.54 3.86 -2.14
N THR A 26 25.37 4.05 -2.73
CA THR A 26 24.52 2.95 -3.25
C THR A 26 25.25 2.16 -4.34
N LYS A 27 25.90 2.86 -5.28
CA LYS A 27 26.73 2.22 -6.32
C LYS A 27 27.95 1.51 -5.74
N ALA A 28 28.63 2.12 -4.77
CA ALA A 28 29.81 1.52 -4.12
C ALA A 28 29.46 0.20 -3.41
N LEU A 29 28.27 0.12 -2.83
CA LEU A 29 27.73 -1.07 -2.17
C LEU A 29 27.08 -2.07 -3.15
N LYS A 30 27.14 -1.83 -4.47
CA LYS A 30 26.51 -2.64 -5.52
C LYS A 30 25.00 -2.85 -5.31
N ILE A 31 24.33 -1.90 -4.65
CA ILE A 31 22.89 -1.96 -4.45
C ILE A 31 22.20 -1.66 -5.80
N ASN A 32 21.23 -2.48 -6.16
CA ASN A 32 20.47 -2.32 -7.40
C ASN A 32 19.43 -1.20 -7.24
N LEU A 33 19.81 0.01 -7.65
CA LEU A 33 18.98 1.21 -7.54
C LEU A 33 17.59 1.04 -8.15
N SER A 34 17.50 0.40 -9.33
CA SER A 34 16.21 0.20 -10.01
C SER A 34 15.29 -0.72 -9.21
N ALA A 35 15.79 -1.84 -8.71
CA ALA A 35 15.01 -2.77 -7.91
C ALA A 35 14.56 -2.14 -6.57
N THR A 36 15.47 -1.43 -5.89
CA THR A 36 15.14 -0.73 -4.65
C THR A 36 14.10 0.37 -4.86
N LEU A 37 14.22 1.14 -5.95
CA LEU A 37 13.25 2.17 -6.29
C LEU A 37 11.88 1.57 -6.62
N GLU A 38 11.82 0.49 -7.41
CA GLU A 38 10.57 -0.22 -7.72
C GLU A 38 9.87 -0.72 -6.44
N GLN A 39 10.61 -1.35 -5.52
CA GLN A 39 10.06 -1.80 -4.24
C GLN A 39 9.56 -0.65 -3.37
N ALA A 40 10.32 0.45 -3.29
CA ALA A 40 9.91 1.62 -2.51
C ALA A 40 8.64 2.27 -3.10
N LEU A 41 8.55 2.36 -4.43
CA LEU A 41 7.36 2.87 -5.12
C LEU A 41 6.14 1.97 -4.92
N GLU A 42 6.32 0.65 -4.98
CA GLU A 42 5.24 -0.30 -4.69
C GLU A 42 4.70 -0.10 -3.27
N GLN A 43 5.59 -0.03 -2.27
CA GLN A 43 5.19 0.18 -0.87
C GLN A 43 4.43 1.50 -0.68
N GLN A 44 4.92 2.59 -1.27
CA GLN A 44 4.25 3.89 -1.20
C GLN A 44 2.89 3.88 -1.91
N LEU A 45 2.79 3.21 -3.06
CA LEU A 45 1.52 3.07 -3.79
C LEU A 45 0.51 2.28 -2.98
N THR A 46 0.92 1.16 -2.36
CA THR A 46 0.07 0.37 -1.48
C THR A 46 -0.41 1.19 -0.29
N GLN A 47 0.48 1.93 0.35
CA GLN A 47 0.11 2.79 1.48
C GLN A 47 -0.88 3.88 1.07
N ALA A 48 -0.64 4.56 -0.06
CA ALA A 48 -1.52 5.60 -0.57
C ALA A 48 -2.90 5.05 -0.97
N ALA A 49 -2.92 3.89 -1.65
CA ALA A 49 -4.17 3.23 -2.03
C ALA A 49 -4.97 2.77 -0.80
N ALA A 50 -4.30 2.21 0.21
CA ALA A 50 -4.94 1.81 1.47
C ALA A 50 -5.52 3.02 2.22
N SER A 51 -4.77 4.13 2.31
CA SER A 51 -5.25 5.36 2.93
C SER A 51 -6.46 5.93 2.20
N LYS A 52 -6.42 5.97 0.85
CA LYS A 52 -7.54 6.43 0.03
C LYS A 52 -8.77 5.55 0.20
N TRP A 53 -8.59 4.24 0.18
CA TRP A 53 -9.69 3.29 0.39
C TRP A 53 -10.31 3.47 1.78
N ALA A 54 -9.48 3.64 2.82
CA ALA A 54 -9.95 3.86 4.19
C ALA A 54 -10.76 5.16 4.31
N GLU A 55 -10.36 6.22 3.60
CA GLU A 55 -11.09 7.48 3.56
C GLU A 55 -12.45 7.34 2.85
N GLU A 56 -12.46 6.74 1.66
CA GLU A 56 -13.68 6.50 0.87
C GLU A 56 -14.68 5.59 1.61
N ASN A 57 -14.18 4.53 2.26
CA ASN A 57 -15.03 3.55 2.95
C ASN A 57 -15.34 3.95 4.39
N ARG A 58 -14.82 5.08 4.88
CA ARG A 58 -15.03 5.53 6.26
C ARG A 58 -16.51 5.68 6.61
N ALA A 59 -17.32 6.15 5.67
CA ALA A 59 -18.76 6.28 5.86
C ALA A 59 -19.45 4.90 5.96
N ALA A 60 -19.11 3.98 5.07
CA ALA A 60 -19.66 2.62 5.07
C ALA A 60 -19.24 1.83 6.32
N VAL A 61 -17.97 1.91 6.72
CA VAL A 61 -17.44 1.29 7.94
C VAL A 61 -18.13 1.86 9.18
N ARG A 62 -18.33 3.19 9.28
CA ARG A 62 -19.07 3.78 10.41
C ARG A 62 -20.53 3.33 10.45
N ALA A 63 -21.19 3.27 9.31
CA ALA A 63 -22.58 2.80 9.23
C ALA A 63 -22.69 1.33 9.67
N TYR A 64 -21.77 0.49 9.19
CA TYR A 64 -21.68 -0.91 9.60
C TYR A 64 -21.36 -1.06 11.09
N ASN A 65 -20.38 -0.33 11.61
CA ASN A 65 -20.05 -0.35 13.05
C ASN A 65 -21.24 0.09 13.90
N SER A 66 -21.97 1.13 13.48
CA SER A 66 -23.18 1.59 14.18
C SER A 66 -24.32 0.57 14.11
N PHE A 67 -24.39 -0.21 13.03
CA PHE A 67 -25.35 -1.31 12.90
C PHE A 67 -24.99 -2.46 13.83
N VAL A 68 -23.72 -2.89 13.85
CA VAL A 68 -23.23 -3.95 14.75
C VAL A 68 -23.37 -3.56 16.22
N ASP A 69 -23.10 -2.30 16.59
CA ASP A 69 -23.25 -1.81 17.96
C ASP A 69 -24.73 -1.82 18.43
N LYS A 70 -25.66 -1.60 17.50
CA LYS A 70 -27.10 -1.59 17.79
C LYS A 70 -27.77 -2.97 17.72
N HIS A 71 -27.30 -3.84 16.83
CA HIS A 71 -27.97 -5.10 16.49
C HIS A 71 -27.15 -6.35 16.86
N GLY A 72 -25.96 -6.18 17.42
CA GLY A 72 -25.01 -7.26 17.65
C GLY A 72 -24.26 -7.65 16.37
N CYS A 73 -23.17 -8.39 16.54
CA CYS A 73 -22.43 -8.92 15.39
C CYS A 73 -23.19 -10.11 14.80
N PHE A 74 -23.20 -10.22 13.47
CA PHE A 74 -23.73 -11.41 12.80
C PHE A 74 -22.86 -12.61 13.20
N GLY A 75 -23.39 -13.49 14.04
CA GLY A 75 -22.64 -14.61 14.62
C GLY A 75 -22.43 -14.56 16.13
N ASP A 76 -22.83 -13.48 16.82
CA ASP A 76 -22.78 -13.45 18.30
C ASP A 76 -23.64 -14.55 18.93
N GLU A 77 -24.73 -14.94 18.27
CA GLU A 77 -25.60 -16.04 18.68
C GLU A 77 -24.94 -17.43 18.61
N TYR A 78 -23.77 -17.55 17.96
CA TYR A 78 -23.01 -18.80 17.80
C TYR A 78 -21.64 -18.75 18.48
N ARG A 79 -21.34 -17.70 19.27
CA ARG A 79 -20.07 -17.55 19.96
C ARG A 79 -20.10 -18.32 21.28
N GLU A 80 -19.61 -19.57 21.28
CA GLU A 80 -19.33 -20.32 22.52
C GLU A 80 -18.09 -19.73 23.22
N PHE A 81 -18.20 -19.49 24.53
CA PHE A 81 -17.15 -18.90 25.39
C PHE A 81 -16.28 -19.97 26.05
#